data_AF-A0A151JYR8-F1
#
_entry.id   AF-A0A151JYR8-F1
#
_cell.length_a   1.000
_cell.length_b   1.000
_cell.length_c   1.000
_cell.angle_alpha   90.00
_cell.angle_beta   90.00
_cell.angle_gamma   90.00
#
_symmetry.space_group_name_H-M   'P 1'
#
loop_
_entity.id
_entity.type
_entity.pdbx_description
1 polymer ?
#
loop_
_entity_poly.entity_id
_entity_poly.type
_entity_poly.pdbx_seq_one_letter_code
_entity_poly.pdbx_strand_id
1 'polypeptide(L)'
;MKMGRPYIPFDEKSDKSKQKEAAVFSLANECNSRKILLVAFHAARKSGNNDMSACFNVLSSSPEMPKKIRKILESKMNITKKNAEEDLAFLLHNNLSKQLYINMRLE
;
A
#
# COMPACT_ATOMS: atom_id res chain seq x y z
N MET A 1 1.67 21.88 33.00
CA MET A 1 1.48 22.13 31.55
C MET A 1 2.53 21.34 30.80
N LYS A 2 2.16 20.35 29.96
CA LYS A 2 3.17 19.61 29.17
C LYS A 2 3.65 20.52 28.03
N MET A 3 4.79 21.16 28.24
CA MET A 3 5.50 21.96 27.23
C MET A 3 6.11 20.98 26.22
N GLY A 4 5.62 20.99 24.98
CA GLY A 4 6.05 20.11 23.91
C GLY A 4 5.45 20.49 22.56
N ARG A 5 5.83 19.76 21.50
CA ARG A 5 5.32 19.97 20.13
C ARG A 5 3.78 19.91 20.13
N PRO A 6 3.08 20.85 19.48
CA PRO A 6 1.62 20.84 19.43
C PRO A 6 1.11 19.52 18.82
N TYR A 7 0.00 19.02 19.36
CA TYR A 7 -0.69 17.88 18.79
C TYR A 7 -1.28 18.29 17.44
N ILE A 8 -0.93 17.55 16.40
CA ILE A 8 -1.49 17.71 15.06
C ILE A 8 -2.39 16.50 14.82
N PRO A 9 -3.66 16.68 14.39
CA PRO A 9 -4.53 15.59 13.97
C PRO A 9 -3.89 14.72 12.89
N PHE A 10 -4.23 13.43 12.84
CA PHE A 10 -3.62 12.50 11.88
C PHE A 10 -3.74 13.00 10.43
N ASP A 11 -4.90 13.54 10.05
CA ASP A 11 -5.20 14.00 8.69
C ASP A 11 -4.34 15.19 8.24
N GLU A 12 -3.91 16.02 9.18
CA GLU A 12 -3.10 17.22 8.93
C GLU A 12 -1.58 16.95 8.97
N LYS A 13 -1.16 15.73 9.31
CA LYS A 13 0.26 15.35 9.31
C LYS A 13 0.81 15.17 7.89
N SER A 14 2.11 15.41 7.73
CA SER A 14 2.83 15.04 6.51
C SER A 14 2.85 13.53 6.30
N ASP A 15 2.94 13.07 5.05
CA ASP A 15 2.91 11.65 4.70
C ASP A 15 3.97 10.83 5.43
N LYS A 16 5.18 11.36 5.57
CA LYS A 16 6.27 10.72 6.33
C LYS A 16 5.88 10.52 7.80
N SER A 17 5.15 11.46 8.38
CA SER A 17 4.71 11.39 9.77
C SER A 17 3.52 10.42 9.94
N LYS A 18 2.57 10.44 8.99
CA LYS A 18 1.46 9.47 8.91
C LYS A 18 1.97 8.04 8.80
N GLN A 19 2.96 7.81 7.93
CA GLN A 19 3.60 6.49 7.76
C GLN A 19 4.27 6.02 9.05
N LYS A 20 5.02 6.90 9.72
CA LYS A 20 5.68 6.56 10.98
C LYS A 20 4.67 6.16 12.05
N GLU A 21 3.59 6.91 12.19
CA GLU A 21 2.53 6.63 13.18
C GLU A 21 1.76 5.36 12.84
N ALA A 22 1.41 5.16 11.56
CA ALA A 22 0.78 3.92 11.09
C ALA A 22 1.68 2.69 11.32
N ALA A 23 3.00 2.82 11.13
CA ALA A 23 3.95 1.75 11.40
C ALA A 23 4.01 1.41 12.90
N VAL A 24 4.04 2.41 13.77
CA VAL A 24 3.99 2.20 15.23
C VAL A 24 2.68 1.53 15.65
N PHE A 25 1.55 1.98 15.11
CA PHE A 25 0.25 1.39 15.39
C PHE A 25 0.13 -0.05 14.88
N SER A 26 0.67 -0.33 13.70
CA SER A 26 0.71 -1.67 13.11
C SER A 26 1.55 -2.62 13.97
N LEU A 27 2.74 -2.20 14.39
CA LEU A 27 3.62 -2.99 15.27
C LEU A 27 2.96 -3.29 16.62
N ALA A 28 2.27 -2.32 17.22
CA ALA A 28 1.53 -2.52 18.46
C ALA A 28 0.39 -3.54 18.34
N ASN A 29 -0.07 -3.81 17.12
CA ASN A 29 -1.12 -4.79 16.81
C ASN A 29 -0.57 -6.02 16.07
N GLU A 30 0.72 -6.36 16.28
CA GLU A 30 1.37 -7.55 15.72
C GLU A 30 1.35 -7.59 14.18
N CYS A 31 1.29 -6.43 13.53
CA CYS A 31 1.11 -6.30 12.08
C CYS A 31 -0.11 -7.06 11.55
N ASN A 32 -1.13 -7.30 12.40
CA ASN A 32 -2.31 -8.06 12.05
C ASN A 32 -3.38 -7.13 11.45
N SER A 33 -3.31 -6.93 10.14
CA SER A 33 -4.25 -6.09 9.39
C SER A 33 -5.71 -6.50 9.55
N ARG A 34 -5.98 -7.80 9.69
CA ARG A 34 -7.33 -8.33 9.90
C ARG A 34 -7.91 -7.89 11.25
N LYS A 35 -7.10 -7.95 12.31
CA LYS A 35 -7.50 -7.51 13.65
C LYS A 35 -7.82 -6.01 13.65
N ILE A 36 -6.96 -5.19 13.02
CA ILE A 36 -7.17 -3.74 12.90
C ILE A 36 -8.48 -3.43 12.16
N LEU A 37 -8.74 -4.13 11.06
CA LEU A 37 -9.91 -3.91 10.23
C LEU A 37 -11.22 -4.35 10.93
N LEU A 38 -11.20 -5.44 11.69
CA LEU A 38 -12.33 -5.87 12.52
C LEU A 38 -12.65 -4.87 13.63
N VAL A 39 -11.63 -4.29 14.27
CA VAL A 39 -11.81 -3.24 15.28
C VAL A 39 -12.43 -1.99 14.66
N ALA A 40 -11.96 -1.57 13.48
CA ALA A 40 -12.52 -0.44 12.75
C ALA A 40 -13.99 -0.68 12.34
N PHE A 41 -14.31 -1.89 11.88
CA PHE A 41 -15.69 -2.30 11.60
C PHE A 41 -16.60 -2.18 12.83
N HIS A 42 -16.17 -2.73 13.96
CA HIS A 42 -16.95 -2.68 15.21
C HIS A 42 -17.13 -1.25 15.71
N ALA A 43 -16.09 -0.41 15.60
CA ALA A 43 -16.16 1.01 15.95
C ALA A 43 -17.18 1.77 15.07
N ALA A 44 -17.16 1.56 13.76
CA ALA A 44 -18.10 2.17 12.82
C ALA A 44 -19.55 1.73 13.07
N ARG A 45 -19.77 0.46 13.40
CA ARG A 45 -21.10 -0.06 13.76
C ARG A 45 -21.62 0.55 15.06
N LYS A 46 -20.74 0.71 16.07
CA LYS A 46 -21.11 1.32 17.36
C LYS A 46 -21.40 2.82 17.24
N SER A 47 -20.72 3.52 16.34
CA SER A 47 -20.97 4.94 16.07
C SER A 47 -22.17 5.22 15.16
N GLY A 48 -22.85 4.17 14.67
CA GLY A 48 -23.98 4.30 13.74
C GLY A 48 -23.58 4.70 12.32
N ASN A 49 -22.29 4.66 11.99
CA ASN A 49 -21.80 4.93 10.64
C ASN A 49 -21.92 3.67 9.77
N ASN A 50 -23.13 3.44 9.29
CA ASN A 50 -23.51 2.23 8.56
C ASN A 50 -22.74 2.09 7.23
N ASP A 51 -22.52 3.18 6.50
CA ASP A 51 -21.79 3.17 5.23
C ASP A 51 -20.34 2.71 5.42
N MET A 52 -19.67 3.27 6.42
CA MET A 52 -18.30 2.90 6.75
C MET A 52 -18.21 1.45 7.27
N SER A 53 -19.21 1.00 8.01
CA SER A 53 -19.31 -0.40 8.43
C SER A 53 -19.48 -1.35 7.22
N ALA A 54 -20.28 -0.97 6.22
CA ALA A 54 -20.46 -1.74 5.00
C ALA A 54 -19.17 -1.82 4.18
N CYS A 55 -18.46 -0.71 4.04
CA CYS A 55 -17.13 -0.66 3.40
C CYS A 55 -16.12 -1.58 4.10
N PHE A 56 -16.02 -1.52 5.44
CA PHE A 56 -15.13 -2.41 6.17
C PHE A 56 -15.54 -3.87 6.08
N ASN A 57 -16.85 -4.17 6.03
CA ASN A 57 -17.32 -5.54 5.84
C ASN A 57 -16.87 -6.10 4.49
N VAL A 58 -17.01 -5.32 3.41
CA VAL A 58 -16.53 -5.69 2.07
C VAL A 58 -15.01 -5.89 2.06
N LEU A 59 -14.24 -4.97 2.66
CA LEU A 59 -12.79 -5.08 2.76
C LEU A 59 -12.34 -6.31 3.56
N SER A 60 -13.09 -6.68 4.62
CA SER A 60 -12.82 -7.89 5.41
C SER A 60 -13.14 -9.18 4.64
N SER A 61 -14.08 -9.10 3.70
CA SER A 61 -14.63 -10.22 2.93
C SER A 61 -13.85 -10.51 1.64
N SER A 62 -12.80 -9.72 1.32
CA SER A 62 -11.97 -9.92 0.13
C SER A 62 -10.68 -10.66 0.46
N PRO A 63 -10.67 -12.02 0.50
CA PRO A 63 -9.46 -12.82 0.63
C PRO A 63 -8.58 -12.78 -0.64
N GLU A 64 -9.05 -12.12 -1.70
CA GLU A 64 -8.33 -11.90 -2.96
C GLU A 64 -7.06 -11.06 -2.78
N MET A 65 -7.10 -10.03 -1.92
CA MET A 65 -5.98 -9.11 -1.72
C MET A 65 -4.79 -9.77 -1.00
N PRO A 66 -4.97 -10.52 0.11
CA PRO A 66 -3.91 -11.30 0.70
C PRO A 66 -3.31 -12.32 -0.28
N LYS A 67 -4.14 -12.98 -1.11
CA LYS A 67 -3.67 -13.93 -2.13
C LYS A 67 -2.85 -13.24 -3.22
N LYS A 68 -3.28 -12.07 -3.71
CA LYS A 68 -2.52 -11.27 -4.70
C LYS A 68 -1.20 -10.77 -4.12
N ILE A 69 -1.20 -10.21 -2.91
CA ILE A 69 0.00 -9.72 -2.23
C ILE A 69 0.97 -10.87 -1.93
N ARG A 70 0.45 -12.02 -1.47
CA ARG A 70 1.27 -13.21 -1.20
C ARG A 70 1.82 -13.82 -2.49
N LYS A 71 1.05 -13.84 -3.58
CA LYS A 71 1.51 -14.23 -4.93
C LYS A 71 2.58 -13.30 -5.48
N ILE A 72 2.47 -11.98 -5.25
CA ILE A 72 3.49 -10.98 -5.62
C ILE A 72 4.76 -11.13 -4.78
N LEU A 73 4.64 -11.45 -3.49
CA LEU A 73 5.79 -11.70 -2.60
C LEU A 73 6.48 -13.03 -2.88
N GLU A 74 5.72 -14.07 -3.23
CA GLU A 74 6.21 -15.40 -3.60
C GLU A 74 6.81 -15.40 -5.01
N SER A 75 6.22 -14.63 -5.94
CA SER A 75 6.88 -14.26 -7.19
C SER A 75 7.98 -13.26 -6.87
N LYS A 76 9.13 -13.76 -6.41
CA LYS A 76 10.38 -13.01 -6.55
C LYS A 76 10.63 -12.80 -8.05
N MET A 77 9.90 -11.88 -8.67
CA MET A 77 10.33 -11.24 -9.89
C MET A 77 11.56 -10.47 -9.45
N ASN A 78 12.73 -11.10 -9.64
CA ASN A 78 13.96 -10.36 -9.74
C ASN A 78 13.72 -9.39 -10.88
N ILE A 79 13.30 -8.16 -10.56
CA ILE A 79 13.38 -7.04 -11.47
C ILE A 79 14.87 -6.80 -11.61
N THR A 80 15.51 -7.61 -12.46
CA THR A 80 16.86 -7.37 -12.92
C THR A 80 16.79 -6.05 -13.64
N LYS A 81 17.25 -5.01 -12.97
CA LYS A 81 17.43 -3.70 -13.59
C LYS A 81 18.43 -3.91 -14.71
N LYS A 82 17.93 -3.91 -15.95
CA LYS A 82 18.76 -3.94 -17.13
C LYS A 82 19.68 -2.73 -17.13
N ASN A 83 20.92 -2.92 -17.58
CA ASN A 83 21.85 -1.82 -17.76
C ASN A 83 21.43 -0.96 -18.96
N ALA A 84 21.89 0.29 -19.04
CA ALA A 84 21.51 1.19 -20.13
C ALA A 84 21.85 0.62 -21.53
N GLU A 85 22.93 -0.16 -21.62
CA GLU A 85 23.36 -0.85 -22.83
C GLU A 85 22.40 -1.99 -23.22
N GLU A 86 21.90 -2.75 -22.24
CA GLU A 86 20.95 -3.84 -22.47
C GLU A 86 19.57 -3.32 -22.89
N ASP A 87 19.16 -2.18 -22.31
CA ASP A 87 17.94 -1.45 -22.70
C ASP A 87 18.04 -0.95 -24.15
N LEU A 88 19.19 -0.40 -24.54
CA LEU A 88 19.42 0.07 -25.90
C LEU A 88 19.46 -1.10 -26.89
N ALA A 89 20.17 -2.18 -26.55
CA ALA A 89 20.20 -3.40 -27.36
C ALA A 89 18.79 -3.97 -27.54
N PHE A 90 17.98 -4.01 -26.48
CA PHE A 90 16.58 -4.46 -26.54
C PHE A 90 15.72 -3.56 -27.45
N LEU A 91 15.88 -2.24 -27.36
CA LEU A 91 15.15 -1.28 -28.20
C LEU A 91 15.47 -1.47 -29.68
N LEU A 92 16.74 -1.67 -30.01
CA LEU A 92 17.20 -1.86 -31.39
C LEU A 92 16.82 -3.25 -31.93
N HIS A 93 16.97 -4.32 -31.15
CA HIS A 93 16.64 -5.69 -31.57
C HIS A 93 15.15 -5.87 -31.86
N ASN A 94 14.28 -5.16 -31.14
CA ASN A 94 12.83 -5.28 -31.28
C ASN A 94 12.22 -4.17 -32.16
N ASN A 95 13.05 -3.33 -32.80
CA ASN A 95 12.60 -2.18 -33.60
C ASN A 95 11.53 -1.32 -32.89
N LEU A 96 11.73 -1.09 -31.59
CA LEU A 96 10.77 -0.36 -30.78
C LEU A 96 10.95 1.15 -30.98
N SER A 97 9.84 1.86 -31.14
CA SER A 97 9.89 3.31 -31.06
C SER A 97 10.18 3.75 -29.62
N LYS A 98 10.84 4.91 -29.48
CA LYS A 98 11.13 5.50 -28.16
C LYS A 98 9.88 5.60 -27.27
N GLN A 99 8.74 5.99 -27.84
CA GLN A 99 7.48 6.13 -27.12
C GLN A 99 6.91 4.78 -26.69
N LEU A 100 6.97 3.77 -27.57
CA LEU A 100 6.50 2.42 -27.26
C LEU A 100 7.32 1.77 -26.14
N TYR A 101 8.64 1.98 -26.16
CA TYR A 101 9.54 1.51 -25.11
C TYR A 101 9.25 2.17 -23.75
N ILE A 102 8.98 3.48 -23.72
CA ILE A 102 8.62 4.19 -22.49
C ILE A 102 7.29 3.66 -21.91
N ASN A 103 6.30 3.40 -22.76
CA ASN A 103 5.00 2.89 -22.32
C ASN A 103 5.12 1.50 -21.69
N MET A 104 5.88 0.59 -22.30
CA MET A 104 6.10 -0.77 -21.78
C MET A 104 6.94 -0.81 -20.49
N ARG A 105 7.76 0.23 -20.24
CA ARG A 105 8.60 0.32 -19.04
C ARG A 105 7.85 0.78 -17.79
N LEU A 106 6.66 1.37 -17.95
CA LEU A 106 5.85 1.95 -16.88
C LEU A 106 4.69 1.05 -16.43
N GLU A 107 4.50 -0.12 -17.07
CA GLU A 107 3.62 -1.22 -16.63
C GLU A 107 4.39 -2.22 -15.75
#